data_AF-T1JAK3-F1
#
_entry.id   AF-T1JAK3-F1
#
_cell.length_a   1.000
_cell.length_b   1.000
_cell.length_c   1.000
_cell.angle_alpha   90.00
_cell.angle_beta   90.00
_cell.angle_gamma   90.00
#
_symmetry.space_group_name_H-M   'P 1'
#
loop_
_entity.id
_entity.type
_entity.pdbx_description
1 polymer ?
#
loop_
_entity_poly.entity_id
_entity_poly.type
_entity_poly.pdbx_seq_one_letter_code
_entity_poly.pdbx_strand_id
1 'polypeptide(L)'
;MALVYGCPGGPSCLLENYTKGEVTGEDADLIPFSKLDDNFVHMKVQAGSKLNLLLSYAIGQFKDDSIKQIVFSGSGNAITKTVTCVEIMKRKHRSVYQITRMGDKKIEEFWDPKLEGLDRLKVTRLLQTIHILLSKSPLDENELGYQKGKFCPILARNATNTRFSSSTSGEKFPRRKPNVDFRTAGKKRKPET
;
A
#
# COMPACT_ATOMS: atom_id res chain seq x y z
N MET A 1 -8.14 36.72 13.88
CA MET A 1 -6.94 35.90 13.61
C MET A 1 -6.41 35.40 14.94
N ALA A 2 -6.66 34.15 15.31
CA ALA A 2 -6.06 33.57 16.51
C ALA A 2 -4.66 33.04 16.14
N LEU A 3 -3.64 33.78 16.56
CA LEU A 3 -2.26 33.34 16.52
C LEU A 3 -2.09 32.24 17.58
N VAL A 4 -1.74 31.04 17.15
CA VAL A 4 -1.37 29.94 18.05
C VAL A 4 -0.02 30.32 18.66
N TYR A 5 -0.02 30.75 19.93
CA TYR A 5 1.20 30.96 20.69
C TYR A 5 1.94 29.62 20.79
N GLY A 6 3.21 29.62 20.37
CA GLY A 6 4.11 28.48 20.52
C GLY A 6 4.32 28.19 22.01
N CYS A 7 3.73 27.11 22.50
CA CYS A 7 4.00 26.56 23.82
C CYS A 7 5.34 25.79 23.80
N PRO A 8 6.18 25.83 24.86
CA PRO A 8 7.50 25.21 24.87
C PRO A 8 7.48 23.67 24.97
N GLY A 9 6.31 23.07 25.16
CA GLY A 9 6.11 21.62 25.02
C GLY A 9 5.58 21.35 23.63
N GLY A 10 6.15 20.38 22.91
CA GLY A 10 5.69 20.01 21.58
C GLY A 10 4.20 19.66 21.51
N PRO A 11 3.68 19.33 20.32
CA PRO A 11 2.24 19.15 20.06
C PRO A 11 1.53 18.10 20.95
N SER A 12 2.24 17.33 21.76
CA SER A 12 1.69 16.34 22.68
C SER A 12 1.11 16.93 23.97
N CYS A 13 1.59 18.08 24.49
CA CYS A 13 1.16 18.58 25.80
C CYS A 13 -0.15 19.39 25.77
N LEU A 14 -0.55 19.93 24.61
CA LEU A 14 -1.79 20.69 24.47
C LEU A 14 -3.06 19.83 24.53
N LEU A 15 -2.94 18.51 24.33
CA LEU A 15 -4.06 17.60 24.17
C LEU A 15 -4.36 16.74 25.40
N GLU A 16 -3.67 16.97 26.53
CA GLU A 16 -3.82 16.17 27.75
C GLU A 16 -5.27 16.22 28.29
N ASN A 17 -5.92 17.38 28.18
CA ASN A 17 -7.31 17.62 28.61
C ASN A 17 -8.37 17.44 27.51
N TYR A 18 -8.01 16.84 26.38
CA TYR A 18 -8.89 16.68 25.23
C TYR A 18 -9.01 15.22 24.79
N THR A 19 -10.20 14.83 24.32
CA THR A 19 -10.43 13.54 23.65
C THR A 19 -10.54 13.75 22.16
N LYS A 20 -9.92 12.85 21.38
CA LYS A 20 -10.01 12.90 19.93
C LYS A 20 -11.44 12.62 19.50
N GLY A 21 -12.07 13.63 18.88
CA GLY A 21 -13.40 13.54 18.32
C GLY A 21 -13.36 13.23 16.83
N GLU A 22 -14.27 13.86 16.10
CA GLU A 22 -14.46 13.68 14.67
C GLU A 22 -13.23 14.09 13.84
N VAL A 23 -12.95 13.32 12.79
CA VAL A 23 -11.92 13.62 11.81
C VAL A 23 -12.59 13.84 10.46
N THR A 24 -12.56 15.07 9.97
CA THR A 24 -13.03 15.43 8.63
C THR A 24 -11.81 15.64 7.73
N GLY A 25 -11.87 15.23 6.47
CA GLY A 25 -10.77 15.48 5.55
C GLY A 25 -11.27 15.64 4.13
N GLU A 26 -10.76 16.64 3.41
CA GLU A 26 -11.10 16.90 2.00
C GLU A 26 -10.94 15.61 1.19
N ASP A 27 -12.01 15.13 0.55
CA ASP A 27 -12.06 13.78 0.00
C ASP A 27 -10.89 13.49 -0.95
N ALA A 28 -10.32 12.28 -0.82
CA ALA A 28 -9.18 11.80 -1.63
C ALA A 28 -9.61 11.44 -3.07
N ASP A 29 -10.67 12.08 -3.54
CA ASP A 29 -11.43 11.80 -4.73
C ASP A 29 -10.96 12.70 -5.89
N LEU A 30 -10.19 13.73 -5.55
CA LEU A 30 -9.39 14.48 -6.51
C LEU A 30 -8.22 13.62 -6.95
N ILE A 31 -8.38 12.99 -8.12
CA ILE A 31 -7.30 12.28 -8.78
C ILE A 31 -6.52 13.32 -9.59
N PRO A 32 -5.23 13.53 -9.30
CA PRO A 32 -4.46 14.59 -9.94
C PRO A 32 -3.97 14.13 -11.32
N PHE A 33 -4.80 13.51 -12.17
CA PHE A 33 -4.44 13.13 -13.53
C PHE A 33 -5.47 13.73 -14.49
N SER A 34 -5.01 14.57 -15.43
CA SER A 34 -5.89 15.27 -16.38
C SER A 34 -6.29 14.40 -17.58
N LYS A 35 -5.51 13.36 -17.89
CA LYS A 35 -5.70 12.46 -19.03
C LYS A 35 -5.92 11.03 -18.52
N LEU A 36 -7.15 10.73 -18.09
CA LEU A 36 -7.54 9.37 -17.71
C LEU A 36 -8.49 8.78 -18.75
N ASP A 37 -8.41 7.47 -18.96
CA ASP A 37 -9.39 6.72 -19.74
C ASP A 37 -10.76 6.72 -19.03
N ASP A 38 -11.88 6.78 -19.76
CA ASP A 38 -13.24 6.84 -19.17
C ASP A 38 -13.56 5.68 -18.22
N ASN A 39 -12.98 4.50 -18.49
CA ASN A 39 -13.25 3.27 -17.75
C ASN A 39 -12.10 2.87 -16.81
N PHE A 40 -11.40 3.85 -16.25
CA PHE A 40 -10.30 3.59 -15.31
C PHE A 40 -10.83 3.09 -13.95
N VAL A 41 -10.00 2.32 -13.23
CA VAL A 41 -10.30 1.86 -11.86
C VAL A 41 -9.53 2.68 -10.84
N HIS A 42 -10.19 3.17 -9.79
CA HIS A 42 -9.53 3.87 -8.68
C HIS A 42 -9.46 3.00 -7.42
N MET A 43 -8.25 2.63 -7.03
CA MET A 43 -7.92 1.89 -5.81
C MET A 43 -7.50 2.84 -4.69
N LYS A 44 -8.39 3.11 -3.74
CA LYS A 44 -8.08 3.85 -2.51
C LYS A 44 -7.48 2.90 -1.47
N VAL A 45 -6.20 3.09 -1.16
CA VAL A 45 -5.44 2.29 -0.19
C VAL A 45 -5.44 2.99 1.15
N GLN A 46 -5.89 2.29 2.19
CA GLN A 46 -5.92 2.77 3.56
C GLN A 46 -4.96 1.97 4.47
N ALA A 47 -4.63 2.54 5.63
CA ALA A 47 -3.81 1.87 6.64
C ALA A 47 -4.40 0.52 7.09
N GLY A 48 -5.74 0.41 7.15
CA GLY A 48 -6.45 -0.84 7.48
C GLY A 48 -6.68 -1.80 6.30
N SER A 49 -6.43 -1.40 5.05
CA SER A 49 -6.75 -2.25 3.90
C SER A 49 -5.96 -3.56 3.89
N LYS A 50 -6.65 -4.68 3.63
CA LYS A 50 -6.01 -5.99 3.48
C LYS A 50 -5.33 -6.08 2.12
N LEU A 51 -4.01 -6.20 2.11
CA LEU A 51 -3.19 -6.17 0.90
C LEU A 51 -3.61 -7.24 -0.13
N ASN A 52 -3.88 -8.47 0.32
CA ASN A 52 -4.30 -9.56 -0.56
C ASN A 52 -5.61 -9.27 -1.28
N LEU A 53 -6.56 -8.60 -0.61
CA LEU A 53 -7.86 -8.23 -1.20
C LEU A 53 -7.69 -7.12 -2.24
N LEU A 54 -6.88 -6.10 -1.93
CA LEU A 54 -6.57 -5.03 -2.88
C LEU A 54 -5.92 -5.58 -4.14
N LEU A 55 -4.94 -6.48 -3.98
CA LEU A 55 -4.25 -7.10 -5.10
C LEU A 55 -5.14 -8.04 -5.90
N SER A 56 -5.93 -8.89 -5.24
CA SER A 56 -6.81 -9.83 -5.95
C SER A 56 -7.81 -9.08 -6.84
N TYR A 57 -8.39 -8.00 -6.31
CA TYR A 57 -9.31 -7.16 -7.06
C TYR A 57 -8.58 -6.40 -8.18
N ALA A 58 -7.49 -5.71 -7.88
CA ALA A 58 -6.75 -4.92 -8.86
C ALA A 58 -6.21 -5.79 -10.02
N ILE A 59 -5.67 -6.97 -9.74
CA ILE A 59 -5.21 -7.92 -10.76
C ILE A 59 -6.40 -8.43 -11.60
N GLY A 60 -7.55 -8.68 -10.97
CA GLY A 60 -8.77 -9.08 -11.68
C GLY A 60 -9.21 -8.03 -12.68
N GLN A 61 -9.36 -6.77 -12.23
CA GLN A 61 -9.74 -5.65 -13.09
C GLN A 61 -8.70 -5.40 -14.19
N PHE A 62 -7.41 -5.39 -13.86
CA PHE A 62 -6.35 -5.09 -14.82
C PHE A 62 -6.08 -6.21 -15.83
N LYS A 63 -6.71 -7.39 -15.68
CA LYS A 63 -6.74 -8.43 -16.72
C LYS A 63 -7.80 -8.16 -17.79
N ASP A 64 -8.86 -7.45 -17.46
CA ASP A 64 -9.89 -7.07 -18.42
C ASP A 64 -9.32 -6.07 -19.43
N ASP A 65 -9.46 -6.35 -20.72
CA ASP A 65 -8.94 -5.50 -21.79
C ASP A 65 -9.71 -4.18 -21.94
N SER A 66 -10.94 -4.10 -21.41
CA SER A 66 -11.68 -2.85 -21.29
C SER A 66 -11.09 -1.89 -20.26
N ILE A 67 -10.30 -2.41 -19.31
CA ILE A 67 -9.60 -1.64 -18.28
C ILE A 67 -8.14 -1.48 -18.71
N LYS A 68 -7.82 -0.29 -19.23
CA LYS A 68 -6.46 0.07 -19.63
C LYS A 68 -5.66 0.72 -18.51
N GLN A 69 -6.35 1.37 -17.58
CA GLN A 69 -5.75 2.21 -16.55
C GLN A 69 -6.28 1.89 -15.16
N ILE A 70 -5.38 1.89 -14.18
CA ILE A 70 -5.71 1.79 -12.77
C ILE A 70 -4.91 2.81 -11.98
N VAL A 71 -5.59 3.54 -11.09
CA VAL A 71 -5.00 4.54 -10.21
C VAL A 71 -4.97 3.97 -8.81
N PHE A 72 -3.82 4.01 -8.14
CA PHE A 72 -3.69 3.74 -6.71
C PHE A 72 -3.47 5.05 -5.98
N SER A 73 -4.27 5.34 -4.95
CA SER A 73 -4.02 6.46 -4.05
C SER A 73 -3.87 5.99 -2.60
N GLY A 74 -3.05 6.69 -1.84
CA GLY A 74 -3.00 6.50 -0.39
C GLY A 74 -2.31 7.66 0.31
N SER A 75 -2.71 7.91 1.54
CA SER A 75 -2.23 9.04 2.35
C SER A 75 -1.65 8.58 3.69
N GLY A 76 -0.70 9.35 4.21
CA GLY A 76 -0.03 9.09 5.48
C GLY A 76 0.54 7.67 5.55
N ASN A 77 0.12 6.92 6.56
CA ASN A 77 0.62 5.56 6.81
C ASN A 77 0.25 4.53 5.71
N ALA A 78 -0.64 4.88 4.78
CA ALA A 78 -0.98 4.02 3.66
C ALA A 78 0.02 4.09 2.50
N ILE A 79 0.85 5.14 2.40
CA ILE A 79 1.76 5.39 1.26
C ILE A 79 2.62 4.17 0.95
N THR A 80 3.31 3.62 1.95
CA THR A 80 4.18 2.44 1.78
C THR A 80 3.41 1.23 1.24
N LYS A 81 2.17 1.03 1.71
CA LYS A 81 1.29 -0.04 1.23
C LYS A 81 0.86 0.21 -0.21
N THR A 82 0.52 1.45 -0.57
CA THR A 82 0.17 1.85 -1.94
C THR A 82 1.30 1.52 -2.91
N VAL A 83 2.54 1.92 -2.59
CA VAL A 83 3.72 1.61 -3.40
C VAL A 83 3.93 0.09 -3.49
N THR A 84 3.78 -0.62 -2.37
CA THR A 84 3.92 -2.09 -2.36
C THR A 84 2.91 -2.77 -3.29
N CYS A 85 1.64 -2.34 -3.27
CA CYS A 85 0.61 -2.86 -4.16
C CYS A 85 0.99 -2.63 -5.64
N VAL A 86 1.43 -1.42 -5.98
CA VAL A 86 1.88 -1.06 -7.33
C VAL A 86 3.07 -1.91 -7.78
N GLU A 87 4.08 -2.10 -6.94
CA GLU A 87 5.24 -2.91 -7.29
C GLU A 87 4.87 -4.38 -7.52
N ILE A 88 3.91 -4.92 -6.76
CA ILE A 88 3.42 -6.27 -6.99
C ILE A 88 2.63 -6.35 -8.31
N MET A 89 1.79 -5.34 -8.61
CA MET A 89 1.09 -5.26 -9.90
C MET A 89 2.07 -5.27 -11.08
N LYS A 90 3.13 -4.46 -11.04
CA LYS A 90 4.16 -4.43 -12.10
C LYS A 90 4.92 -5.75 -12.24
N ARG A 91 5.01 -6.57 -11.19
CA ARG A 91 5.58 -7.93 -11.27
C ARG A 91 4.60 -8.95 -11.86
N LYS A 92 3.31 -8.64 -11.97
CA LYS A 92 2.30 -9.55 -12.54
C LYS A 92 1.97 -9.23 -13.99
N HIS A 93 2.20 -7.99 -14.41
CA HIS A 93 1.90 -7.51 -15.76
C HIS A 93 3.18 -7.00 -16.43
N ARG A 94 3.48 -7.45 -17.65
CA ARG A 94 4.65 -6.97 -18.39
C ARG A 94 4.36 -5.61 -19.00
N SER A 95 5.39 -4.77 -19.09
CA SER A 95 5.37 -3.52 -19.86
C SER A 95 4.24 -2.56 -19.47
N VAL A 96 4.13 -2.25 -18.18
CA VAL A 96 3.16 -1.28 -17.65
C VAL A 96 3.80 0.09 -17.53
N TYR A 97 3.17 1.12 -18.11
CA TYR A 97 3.59 2.51 -17.97
C TYR A 97 3.09 3.08 -16.66
N GLN A 98 3.89 3.92 -16.02
CA GLN A 98 3.57 4.51 -14.72
C GLN A 98 3.70 6.03 -14.76
N ILE A 99 2.79 6.73 -14.09
CA ILE A 99 2.99 8.12 -13.67
C ILE A 99 2.74 8.21 -12.17
N THR A 100 3.62 8.87 -11.42
CA THR A 100 3.49 9.08 -9.97
C THR A 100 3.40 10.56 -9.64
N ARG A 101 2.39 10.94 -8.87
CA ARG A 101 2.18 12.29 -8.38
C ARG A 101 2.07 12.27 -6.85
N MET A 102 2.65 13.28 -6.22
CA MET A 102 2.60 13.51 -4.79
C MET A 102 1.77 14.76 -4.52
N GLY A 103 1.15 14.83 -3.35
CA GLY A 103 0.43 16.02 -2.89
C GLY A 103 0.15 15.93 -1.40
N ASP A 104 -0.59 16.88 -0.89
CA ASP A 104 -1.07 16.93 0.46
C ASP A 104 -2.60 16.91 0.50
N LYS A 105 -3.13 16.31 1.57
CA LYS A 105 -4.55 16.32 1.90
C LYS A 105 -4.70 16.98 3.25
N LYS A 106 -5.58 17.97 3.33
CA LYS A 106 -5.93 18.63 4.59
C LYS A 106 -6.89 17.75 5.39
N ILE A 107 -6.50 17.48 6.63
CA ILE A 107 -7.30 16.80 7.66
C ILE A 107 -7.61 17.80 8.76
N GLU A 108 -8.85 17.82 9.19
CA GLU A 108 -9.33 18.62 10.30
C GLU A 108 -9.81 17.67 11.40
N GLU A 109 -9.18 17.76 12.56
CA GLU A 109 -9.55 17.00 13.74
C GLU A 109 -10.21 17.90 14.74
N PHE A 110 -11.41 17.51 15.14
CA PHE A 110 -12.11 18.14 16.24
C PHE A 110 -11.83 17.37 17.52
N TRP A 111 -11.46 18.11 18.56
CA TRP A 111 -11.12 17.58 19.87
C TRP A 111 -12.05 18.14 20.92
N ASP A 112 -12.70 17.24 21.64
CA ASP A 112 -13.72 17.60 22.63
C ASP A 112 -13.06 17.72 24.03
N PRO A 113 -13.41 18.75 24.82
CA PRO A 113 -12.81 19.00 26.12
C PRO A 113 -13.25 17.96 27.15
N LYS A 114 -12.33 17.55 28.04
CA LYS A 114 -12.62 16.66 29.18
C LYS A 114 -13.06 17.40 30.44
N LEU A 115 -12.76 18.70 30.53
CA LEU A 115 -13.05 19.53 31.69
C LEU A 115 -14.06 20.61 31.30
N GLU A 116 -14.95 20.93 32.23
CA GLU A 116 -15.91 22.03 32.06
C GLU A 116 -15.18 23.38 31.97
N GLY A 117 -15.66 24.26 31.09
CA GLY A 117 -15.08 25.58 30.84
C GLY A 117 -13.99 25.64 29.77
N LEU A 118 -13.68 24.53 29.10
CA LEU A 118 -12.79 24.50 27.93
C LEU A 118 -13.59 24.48 26.62
N ASP A 119 -13.05 25.11 25.57
CA ASP A 119 -13.64 25.13 24.23
C ASP A 119 -13.20 23.93 23.38
N ARG A 120 -14.05 23.51 22.43
CA ARG A 120 -13.73 22.52 21.41
C ARG A 120 -12.58 23.01 20.52
N LEU A 121 -11.56 22.18 20.33
CA LEU A 121 -10.40 22.53 19.50
C LEU A 121 -10.53 21.96 18.09
N LYS A 122 -10.09 22.75 17.10
CA LYS A 122 -9.92 22.31 15.72
C LYS A 122 -8.43 22.29 15.38
N VAL A 123 -7.91 21.11 15.09
CA VAL A 123 -6.51 20.90 14.69
C VAL A 123 -6.48 20.53 13.22
N THR A 124 -5.80 21.34 12.42
CA THR A 124 -5.57 21.03 11.01
C THR A 124 -4.22 20.35 10.84
N ARG A 125 -4.19 19.19 10.15
CA ARG A 125 -2.98 18.48 9.75
C ARG A 125 -2.94 18.32 8.24
N LEU A 126 -1.75 18.43 7.66
CA LEU A 126 -1.50 18.07 6.27
C LEU A 126 -0.97 16.63 6.22
N LEU A 127 -1.68 15.75 5.53
CA LEU A 127 -1.23 14.40 5.27
C LEU A 127 -0.65 14.30 3.86
N GLN A 128 0.57 13.80 3.76
CA GLN A 128 1.16 13.46 2.47
C GLN A 128 0.31 12.40 1.77
N THR A 129 0.16 12.54 0.45
CA THR A 129 -0.64 11.67 -0.41
C THR A 129 0.17 11.31 -1.64
N ILE A 130 0.08 10.05 -2.04
CA ILE A 130 0.65 9.54 -3.29
C ILE A 130 -0.47 9.06 -4.21
N HIS A 131 -0.37 9.39 -5.49
CA HIS A 131 -1.21 8.87 -6.56
C HIS A 131 -0.32 8.23 -7.61
N ILE A 132 -0.61 6.98 -7.97
CA ILE A 132 0.16 6.24 -8.96
C ILE A 132 -0.81 5.70 -10.02
N LEU A 133 -0.67 6.20 -11.24
CA LEU A 133 -1.35 5.68 -12.41
C LEU A 133 -0.51 4.56 -13.01
N LEU A 134 -1.14 3.42 -13.29
CA LEU A 134 -0.60 2.34 -14.11
C LEU A 134 -1.44 2.20 -15.38
N SER A 135 -0.79 2.12 -16.53
CA SER A 135 -1.43 2.02 -17.85
C SER A 135 -0.84 0.89 -18.70
N LYS A 136 -1.70 0.16 -19.42
CA LYS A 136 -1.30 -0.79 -20.47
C LYS A 136 -0.84 -0.08 -21.74
N SER A 137 -1.40 1.10 -22.02
CA SER A 137 -1.09 1.91 -23.19
C SER A 137 0.03 2.92 -22.86
N PRO A 138 0.84 3.33 -23.85
CA PRO A 138 1.85 4.37 -23.66
C PRO A 138 1.25 5.64 -23.04
N LEU A 139 1.95 6.19 -22.06
CA LEU A 139 1.66 7.50 -21.47
C LEU A 139 2.65 8.53 -22.02
N ASP A 140 2.35 9.82 -21.84
CA ASP A 140 3.23 10.91 -22.25
C ASP A 140 4.56 10.84 -21.49
N GLU A 141 5.65 10.60 -22.22
CA GLU A 141 6.99 10.44 -21.65
C GLU A 141 7.54 11.76 -21.06
N ASN A 142 6.94 12.91 -21.43
CA ASN A 142 7.33 14.22 -20.91
C ASN A 142 6.62 14.59 -19.60
N GLU A 143 5.63 13.81 -19.15
CA GLU A 143 4.95 14.11 -17.90
C GLU A 143 5.82 13.84 -16.68
N LEU A 144 5.75 14.74 -15.71
CA LEU A 144 6.46 14.60 -14.44
C LEU A 144 6.00 13.33 -13.72
N GLY A 145 6.98 12.58 -13.22
CA GLY A 145 6.74 11.31 -12.56
C GLY A 145 6.48 10.14 -13.51
N TYR A 146 6.63 10.32 -14.82
CA TYR A 146 6.62 9.23 -15.79
C TYR A 146 7.74 8.21 -15.49
N GLN A 147 7.39 6.94 -15.60
CA GLN A 147 8.31 5.82 -15.55
C GLN A 147 7.93 4.79 -16.61
N LYS A 148 8.87 4.50 -17.50
CA LYS A 148 8.73 3.47 -18.53
C LYS A 148 8.61 2.08 -17.90
N GLY A 149 7.71 1.27 -18.44
CA GLY A 149 7.54 -0.11 -18.01
C GLY A 149 8.80 -0.92 -18.20
N LYS A 150 9.36 -1.44 -17.10
CA LYS A 150 10.54 -2.31 -17.17
C LYS A 150 10.11 -3.68 -17.67
N PHE A 151 10.69 -4.14 -18.77
CA PHE A 151 10.57 -5.53 -19.18
C PHE A 151 11.32 -6.39 -18.16
N CYS A 152 10.61 -7.29 -17.49
CA CYS A 152 11.21 -8.20 -16.52
C CYS A 152 11.42 -9.57 -17.20
N PRO A 153 12.64 -9.92 -17.66
CA PRO A 153 12.89 -11.16 -18.42
C PRO A 153 12.64 -12.43 -17.60
N ILE A 154 12.69 -12.35 -16.26
CA ILE A 154 12.40 -13.47 -15.35
C ILE A 154 10.95 -13.97 -15.53
N LEU A 155 9.99 -13.06 -15.75
CA LEU A 155 8.60 -13.47 -15.99
C LEU A 155 8.43 -14.04 -17.40
N ALA A 156 9.22 -13.60 -18.39
CA ALA A 156 9.16 -14.08 -19.77
C ALA A 156 9.37 -15.59 -19.88
N ARG A 157 10.29 -16.14 -19.07
CA ARG A 157 10.63 -17.57 -19.06
C ARG A 157 9.51 -18.50 -18.57
N ASN A 158 8.61 -18.02 -17.71
CA ASN A 158 7.56 -18.87 -17.13
C ASN A 158 6.27 -18.90 -17.96
N ALA A 159 6.10 -17.99 -18.92
CA ALA A 159 4.91 -17.96 -19.78
C ALA A 159 4.99 -18.94 -20.96
N THR A 160 6.18 -19.44 -21.30
CA THR A 160 6.37 -20.44 -22.37
C THR A 160 6.12 -21.87 -21.89
N ASN A 161 5.86 -22.10 -20.60
CA ASN A 161 5.71 -23.45 -20.04
C ASN A 161 4.29 -23.79 -19.53
N THR A 162 3.31 -22.89 -19.71
CA THR A 162 1.90 -23.20 -19.46
C THR A 162 1.22 -23.61 -20.76
N ARG A 163 1.58 -24.77 -21.31
CA ARG A 163 0.61 -25.57 -22.05
C ARG A 163 -0.30 -26.20 -21.01
N PHE A 164 -1.53 -25.73 -20.96
CA PHE A 164 -2.59 -26.36 -20.20
C PHE A 164 -2.91 -27.69 -20.89
N SER A 165 -2.22 -28.77 -20.53
CA SER A 165 -2.61 -30.13 -20.91
C SER A 165 -3.59 -30.65 -19.87
N SER A 166 -4.86 -30.61 -20.22
CA SER A 166 -5.89 -31.42 -19.59
C SER A 166 -5.58 -32.91 -19.83
N SER A 167 -5.11 -33.61 -18.80
CA SER A 167 -5.27 -35.07 -18.73
C SER A 167 -4.99 -35.58 -17.31
N THR A 168 -6.03 -36.17 -16.75
CA THR A 168 -6.09 -37.11 -15.63
C THR A 168 -4.96 -38.15 -15.60
N SER A 169 -4.27 -38.27 -14.45
CA SER A 169 -3.97 -39.51 -13.71
C SER A 169 -2.85 -39.24 -12.70
N GLY A 170 -2.98 -39.82 -11.50
CA GLY A 170 -2.22 -39.42 -10.33
C GLY A 170 -0.80 -39.96 -10.26
N GLU A 171 0.10 -39.18 -9.66
CA GLU A 171 1.34 -39.68 -9.05
C GLU A 171 1.66 -38.87 -7.78
N LYS A 172 2.01 -39.59 -6.70
CA LYS A 172 2.35 -39.06 -5.38
C LYS A 172 3.79 -38.53 -5.38
N PHE A 173 4.01 -37.28 -4.97
CA PHE A 173 5.34 -36.75 -4.70
C PHE A 173 5.82 -37.08 -3.27
N PRO A 174 7.11 -37.40 -3.05
CA PRO A 174 7.64 -37.83 -1.76
C PRO A 174 7.88 -36.64 -0.81
N ARG A 175 7.48 -36.79 0.46
CA ARG A 175 7.80 -35.82 1.53
C ARG A 175 9.28 -35.90 1.90
N ARG A 176 10.02 -34.79 1.76
CA ARG A 176 11.33 -34.61 2.41
C ARG A 176 11.11 -34.28 3.89
N LYS A 177 11.75 -35.03 4.80
CA LYS A 177 11.80 -34.71 6.23
C LYS A 177 12.91 -33.66 6.49
N PRO A 178 12.74 -32.71 7.41
CA PRO A 178 13.83 -31.87 7.88
C PRO A 178 14.72 -32.67 8.85
N ASN A 179 16.05 -32.60 8.66
CA ASN A 179 17.03 -33.11 9.62
C ASN A 179 17.25 -32.07 10.73
N VAL A 180 17.12 -32.46 11.99
CA VAL A 180 17.42 -31.63 13.16
C VAL A 180 18.44 -32.39 14.01
N ASP A 181 19.71 -32.03 13.87
CA ASP A 181 20.81 -32.58 14.64
C ASP A 181 20.84 -31.95 16.04
N PHE A 182 20.41 -32.70 17.06
CA PHE A 182 20.68 -32.35 18.45
C PHE A 182 22.01 -32.97 18.89
N ARG A 183 23.06 -32.15 19.00
CA ARG A 183 24.31 -32.51 19.68
C ARG A 183 24.13 -32.30 21.18
N THR A 184 24.10 -33.39 21.95
CA THR A 184 24.20 -33.34 23.42
C THR A 184 25.66 -33.38 23.84
N ALA A 185 26.14 -32.31 24.47
CA ALA A 185 27.43 -32.27 25.17
C ALA A 185 27.26 -32.86 26.59
N GLY A 186 28.16 -33.78 26.97
CA GLY A 186 27.99 -34.66 28.13
C GLY A 186 28.47 -34.14 29.49
N LYS A 187 28.48 -35.04 30.48
CA LYS A 187 29.43 -35.00 31.61
C LYS A 187 29.50 -36.34 32.35
N LYS A 188 30.71 -36.90 32.46
CA LYS A 188 31.10 -38.02 33.34
C LYS A 188 31.08 -37.57 34.81
N ARG A 189 30.63 -38.43 35.74
CA ARG A 189 31.09 -38.49 37.14
C ARG A 189 31.13 -39.95 37.65
N LYS A 190 32.11 -40.19 38.52
CA LYS A 190 32.73 -41.46 39.00
C LYS A 190 31.86 -42.29 39.98
N PRO A 191 32.26 -43.55 40.28
CA PRO A 191 31.61 -44.41 41.28
C PRO A 191 32.27 -44.32 42.68
N GLU A 192 31.46 -44.56 43.72
CA GLU A 192 31.75 -44.88 45.14
C GLU A 192 30.37 -45.32 45.72
N THR A 193 30.15 -46.37 46.51
CA THR A 193 30.95 -47.40 47.20
C THR A 193 30.12 -48.69 47.19
#